data_AF-A0A5B7BNL7-F1
#
_entry.id   AF-A0A5B7BNL7-F1
#
_cell.length_a   1.000
_cell.length_b   1.000
_cell.length_c   1.000
_cell.angle_alpha   90.00
_cell.angle_beta   90.00
_cell.angle_gamma   90.00
#
_symmetry.space_group_name_H-M   'P 1'
#
loop_
_entity.id
_entity.type
_entity.pdbx_description
1 polymer ?
#
loop_
_entity_poly.entity_id
_entity_poly.type
_entity_poly.pdbx_seq_one_letter_code
_entity_poly.pdbx_strand_id
1 'polypeptide(L)'
;MGEDCFKKGAEVEVSFEEEGFRGSWYTATVVRTVSKKNNKIFVEFHNLMADEKGTKPLREFVNAILVRPVPPREANRSFKFSEEVDAFHNDGWWEGVVTAVLEDSRYSVFFRSSREQIDFRQSDLRLHREWVHGKWDPPLDEESQS
;
A
#
# COMPACT_ATOMS: atom_id res chain seq x y z
N MET A 1 0.12 17.84 -8.15
CA MET A 1 -0.44 16.48 -8.14
C MET A 1 -0.59 16.06 -9.59
N GLY A 2 -0.07 14.91 -10.01
CA GLY A 2 -0.35 14.40 -11.35
C GLY A 2 -1.86 14.15 -11.46
N GLU A 3 -2.55 14.94 -12.28
CA GLU A 3 -4.03 14.91 -12.38
C GLU A 3 -4.56 13.56 -12.90
N ASP A 4 -3.70 12.77 -13.54
CA ASP A 4 -4.03 11.45 -14.08
C ASP A 4 -4.13 10.33 -13.05
N CYS A 5 -3.40 10.41 -11.93
CA CYS A 5 -3.33 9.30 -10.96
C CYS A 5 -4.60 9.15 -10.11
N PHE A 6 -5.50 10.15 -10.12
CA PHE A 6 -6.70 10.18 -9.27
C PHE A 6 -7.99 10.40 -10.09
N LYS A 7 -7.95 10.06 -11.38
CA LYS A 7 -9.14 10.10 -12.25
C LYS A 7 -10.05 8.90 -11.98
N LYS A 8 -11.32 9.01 -12.39
CA LYS A 8 -12.27 7.89 -12.27
C LYS A 8 -11.71 6.64 -12.96
N GLY A 9 -11.70 5.52 -12.25
CA GLY A 9 -11.14 4.24 -12.71
C GLY A 9 -9.65 4.05 -12.41
N ALA A 10 -8.95 5.07 -11.88
CA ALA A 10 -7.58 4.89 -11.42
C ALA A 10 -7.52 3.99 -10.18
N GLU A 11 -6.51 3.13 -10.13
CA GLU A 11 -6.18 2.34 -8.93
C GLU A 11 -5.31 3.17 -8.00
N VAL A 12 -5.65 3.16 -6.71
CA VAL A 12 -5.03 3.95 -5.66
C VAL A 12 -4.87 3.11 -4.41
N GLU A 13 -4.03 3.58 -3.50
CA GLU A 13 -3.93 3.05 -2.14
C GLU A 13 -4.41 4.08 -1.14
N VAL A 14 -5.12 3.62 -0.12
CA VAL A 14 -5.71 4.45 0.92
C VAL A 14 -5.21 3.98 2.28
N SER A 15 -4.73 4.94 3.08
CA SER A 15 -4.36 4.72 4.48
C SER A 15 -5.47 5.18 5.42
N PHE A 16 -5.51 4.65 6.64
CA PHE A 16 -6.42 5.10 7.69
C PHE A 16 -5.63 5.63 8.89
N GLU A 17 -6.10 6.73 9.49
CA GLU A 17 -5.46 7.33 10.67
C GLU A 17 -5.91 6.65 11.99
N GLU A 18 -6.94 5.81 11.91
CA GLU A 18 -7.53 5.09 13.03
C GLU A 18 -6.51 4.19 13.72
N GLU A 19 -6.60 4.13 15.05
CA GLU A 19 -5.72 3.30 15.87
C GLU A 19 -5.92 1.83 15.50
N GLY A 20 -4.84 1.13 15.17
CA GLY A 20 -4.86 -0.23 14.64
C GLY A 20 -4.67 -0.34 13.13
N PHE A 21 -4.89 0.73 12.36
CA PHE A 21 -4.68 0.77 10.90
C PHE A 21 -3.49 1.65 10.48
N ARG A 22 -2.75 2.19 11.45
CA ARG A 22 -1.59 3.03 11.16
C ARG A 22 -0.49 2.21 10.49
N GLY A 23 0.01 2.75 9.37
CA GLY A 23 1.03 2.10 8.55
C GLY A 23 0.48 1.08 7.55
N SER A 24 -0.86 0.97 7.41
CA SER A 24 -1.47 0.12 6.40
C SER A 24 -2.02 0.90 5.20
N TRP A 25 -1.96 0.25 4.04
CA TRP A 25 -2.42 0.76 2.76
C TRP A 25 -3.33 -0.26 2.08
N TYR A 26 -4.55 0.14 1.76
CA TYR A 26 -5.54 -0.72 1.12
C TYR A 26 -5.79 -0.30 -0.31
N THR A 27 -5.82 -1.26 -1.23
CA THR A 27 -6.06 -1.01 -2.65
C THR A 27 -7.52 -0.67 -2.90
N ALA A 28 -7.74 0.36 -3.73
CA ALA A 28 -9.05 0.84 -4.08
C ALA A 28 -9.08 1.42 -5.50
N THR A 29 -10.28 1.51 -6.06
CA THR A 29 -10.54 2.16 -7.35
C THR A 29 -11.25 3.49 -7.13
N VAL A 30 -10.80 4.55 -7.80
CA VAL A 30 -11.47 5.85 -7.76
C VAL A 30 -12.82 5.78 -8.48
N VAL A 31 -13.91 5.97 -7.73
CA VAL A 31 -15.28 6.02 -8.28
C VAL A 31 -15.68 7.45 -8.62
N ARG A 32 -15.28 8.43 -7.79
CA ARG A 32 -15.43 9.87 -8.08
C ARG A 32 -14.15 10.59 -7.71
N THR A 33 -13.69 11.46 -8.61
CA THR A 33 -12.47 12.27 -8.45
C THR A 33 -12.56 13.22 -7.26
N VAL A 34 -11.41 13.78 -6.88
CA VAL A 34 -11.28 14.71 -5.76
C VAL A 34 -12.24 15.89 -5.92
N SER A 35 -13.05 16.14 -4.89
CA SER A 35 -13.89 17.32 -4.79
C SER A 35 -13.07 18.50 -4.28
N LYS A 36 -12.97 19.56 -5.08
CA LYS A 36 -12.25 20.80 -4.73
C LYS A 36 -12.82 21.52 -3.50
N LYS A 37 -14.08 21.22 -3.11
CA LYS A 37 -14.75 21.88 -1.97
C LYS A 37 -14.36 21.32 -0.61
N ASN A 38 -14.05 20.03 -0.53
CA ASN A 38 -13.84 19.32 0.73
C ASN A 38 -12.60 18.40 0.73
N ASN A 39 -11.80 18.41 -0.34
CA ASN A 39 -10.61 17.60 -0.52
C ASN A 39 -10.85 16.09 -0.28
N LYS A 40 -12.05 15.61 -0.63
CA LYS A 40 -12.41 14.20 -0.50
C LYS A 40 -12.49 13.53 -1.86
N ILE A 41 -12.13 12.24 -1.89
CA ILE A 41 -12.23 11.35 -3.05
C ILE A 41 -13.15 10.19 -2.68
N PHE A 42 -13.96 9.71 -3.64
CA PHE A 42 -14.85 8.57 -3.41
C PHE A 42 -14.25 7.33 -4.06
N VAL A 43 -13.99 6.30 -3.26
CA VAL A 43 -13.27 5.10 -3.69
C VAL A 43 -14.08 3.84 -3.40
N GLU A 44 -13.78 2.77 -4.12
CA GLU A 44 -14.25 1.41 -3.86
C GLU A 44 -13.06 0.52 -3.53
N PHE A 45 -13.03 -0.03 -2.32
CA PHE A 45 -11.95 -0.92 -1.89
C PHE A 45 -12.04 -2.28 -2.58
N HIS A 46 -10.90 -2.88 -2.88
CA HIS A 46 -10.86 -4.19 -3.54
C HIS A 46 -11.15 -5.34 -2.59
N ASN A 47 -10.55 -5.28 -1.40
CA ASN A 47 -10.56 -6.38 -0.44
C ASN A 47 -11.35 -6.08 0.84
N LEU A 48 -11.82 -4.83 1.04
CA LEU A 48 -12.67 -4.48 2.16
C LEU A 48 -14.15 -4.54 1.75
N MET A 49 -14.97 -5.17 2.59
CA MET A 49 -16.38 -5.44 2.30
C MET A 49 -17.28 -4.62 3.25
N ALA A 50 -18.38 -4.09 2.71
CA ALA A 50 -19.37 -3.34 3.48
C ALA A 50 -20.32 -4.24 4.29
N ASP A 51 -20.35 -5.54 3.98
CA ASP A 51 -21.18 -6.52 4.66
C ASP A 51 -20.35 -7.73 5.12
N GLU A 52 -20.81 -8.36 6.21
CA GLU A 52 -20.19 -9.57 6.77
C GLU A 52 -20.24 -10.77 5.80
N LYS A 53 -21.08 -10.70 4.76
CA LYS A 53 -21.24 -11.77 3.77
C LYS A 53 -20.20 -11.68 2.65
N GLY A 54 -19.42 -10.60 2.58
CA GLY A 54 -18.44 -10.34 1.53
C GLY A 54 -19.05 -10.11 0.14
N THR A 55 -20.32 -9.70 0.06
CA THR A 55 -21.03 -9.58 -1.22
C THR A 55 -20.94 -8.19 -1.85
N LYS A 56 -20.57 -7.18 -1.07
CA LYS A 56 -20.50 -5.80 -1.50
C LYS A 56 -19.16 -5.17 -1.07
N PRO A 57 -18.35 -4.70 -2.02
CA PRO A 57 -17.17 -3.91 -1.71
C PRO A 57 -17.52 -2.65 -0.90
N LEU A 58 -16.64 -2.30 0.04
CA LEU A 58 -16.73 -1.06 0.80
C LEU A 58 -16.50 0.13 -0.12
N ARG A 59 -17.36 1.15 -0.01
CA ARG A 59 -17.23 2.41 -0.74
C ARG A 59 -17.34 3.59 0.20
N GLU A 60 -16.35 4.47 0.21
CA GLU A 60 -16.31 5.58 1.16
C GLU A 60 -15.70 6.85 0.57
N PHE A 61 -16.03 7.98 1.23
CA PHE A 61 -15.37 9.26 0.99
C PHE A 61 -14.17 9.40 1.94
N VAL A 62 -12.97 9.35 1.37
CA VAL A 62 -11.73 9.48 2.13
C VAL A 62 -11.05 10.81 1.84
N ASN A 63 -10.24 11.29 2.79
CA ASN A 63 -9.48 12.52 2.59
C ASN A 63 -8.38 12.26 1.56
N ALA A 64 -8.27 13.12 0.54
CA ALA A 64 -7.30 12.93 -0.54
C ALA A 64 -5.84 12.96 -0.06
N ILE A 65 -5.56 13.49 1.13
CA ILE A 65 -4.21 13.42 1.75
C ILE A 65 -3.83 12.00 2.18
N LEU A 66 -4.81 11.13 2.41
CA LEU A 66 -4.62 9.73 2.81
C LEU A 66 -4.61 8.78 1.61
N VAL A 67 -4.55 9.33 0.40
CA VAL A 67 -4.62 8.56 -0.85
C VAL A 67 -3.36 8.81 -1.67
N ARG A 68 -2.76 7.73 -2.14
CA ARG A 68 -1.62 7.74 -3.05
C ARG A 68 -1.90 6.86 -4.28
N PRO A 69 -1.19 7.04 -5.40
CA PRO A 69 -1.23 6.06 -6.49
C PRO A 69 -0.73 4.70 -5.98
N VAL A 70 -0.87 3.64 -6.78
CA VAL A 70 -0.20 2.37 -6.46
C VAL A 70 1.32 2.53 -6.64
N PRO A 71 2.15 2.14 -5.66
CA PRO A 71 3.59 2.24 -5.79
C PRO A 71 4.09 1.31 -6.90
N PRO A 72 5.09 1.75 -7.68
CA PRO A 72 5.72 0.90 -8.67
C PRO A 72 6.39 -0.29 -7.97
N ARG A 73 6.39 -1.44 -8.64
CA ARG A 73 6.97 -2.67 -8.11
C ARG A 73 8.18 -3.09 -8.94
N GLU A 74 9.28 -3.39 -8.25
CA GLU A 74 10.38 -4.13 -8.83
C GLU A 74 10.00 -5.58 -9.08
N ALA A 75 10.27 -6.08 -10.28
CA ALA A 75 10.14 -7.49 -10.57
C ALA A 75 11.28 -8.26 -9.89
N ASN A 76 10.95 -9.32 -9.16
CA ASN A 76 11.93 -10.28 -8.61
C ASN A 76 13.02 -9.66 -7.71
N ARG A 77 12.72 -8.58 -6.97
CA ARG A 77 13.66 -7.99 -5.99
C ARG A 77 13.89 -8.92 -4.80
N SER A 78 15.15 -9.12 -4.42
CA SER A 78 15.51 -9.72 -3.13
C SER A 78 15.68 -8.63 -2.07
N PHE A 79 15.32 -8.95 -0.83
CA PHE A 79 15.42 -8.02 0.29
C PHE A 79 16.61 -8.34 1.20
N LYS A 80 17.08 -7.33 1.93
CA LYS A 80 18.20 -7.44 2.88
C LYS A 80 17.74 -7.13 4.29
N PHE A 81 18.50 -7.62 5.26
CA PHE A 81 18.32 -7.25 6.65
C PHE A 81 18.28 -5.72 6.81
N SER A 82 17.33 -5.23 7.61
CA SER A 82 17.07 -3.81 7.88
C SER A 82 16.48 -3.00 6.71
N GLU A 83 16.12 -3.60 5.57
CA GLU A 83 15.34 -2.90 4.56
C GLU A 83 13.88 -2.70 5.02
N GLU A 84 13.35 -1.51 4.71
CA GLU A 84 11.94 -1.17 4.94
C GLU A 84 11.08 -1.70 3.79
N VAL A 85 10.03 -2.42 4.14
CA VAL A 85 9.15 -3.11 3.20
C VAL A 85 7.70 -2.86 3.55
N ASP A 86 6.84 -2.91 2.55
CA ASP A 86 5.42 -3.16 2.80
C ASP A 86 5.17 -4.66 2.64
N ALA A 87 4.54 -5.28 3.63
CA ALA A 87 4.13 -6.68 3.60
C ALA A 87 2.62 -6.82 3.41
N PHE A 88 2.19 -7.68 2.50
CA PHE A 88 0.78 -7.94 2.27
C PHE A 88 0.21 -8.86 3.34
N HIS A 89 -0.64 -8.32 4.20
CA HIS A 89 -1.25 -9.03 5.32
C HIS A 89 -2.63 -8.45 5.62
N ASN A 90 -3.61 -9.29 6.00
CA ASN A 90 -4.99 -8.87 6.29
C ASN A 90 -5.54 -7.87 5.26
N ASP A 91 -5.46 -8.25 3.98
CA ASP A 91 -6.03 -7.51 2.84
C ASP A 91 -5.40 -6.14 2.53
N GLY A 92 -4.33 -5.77 3.24
CA GLY A 92 -3.60 -4.51 3.08
C GLY A 92 -2.08 -4.68 3.04
N TRP A 93 -1.39 -3.60 2.70
CA TRP A 93 0.06 -3.47 2.70
C TRP A 93 0.52 -2.78 3.98
N TRP A 94 1.30 -3.46 4.80
CA TRP A 94 1.72 -2.99 6.12
C TRP A 94 3.22 -2.68 6.14
N GLU A 95 3.56 -1.48 6.59
CA GLU A 95 4.93 -1.06 6.79
C GLU A 95 5.64 -1.92 7.85
N GLY A 96 6.79 -2.47 7.48
CA GLY A 96 7.62 -3.29 8.36
C GLY A 96 9.10 -3.21 7.98
N VAL A 97 9.94 -3.85 8.81
CA VAL A 97 11.38 -3.94 8.57
C VAL A 97 11.82 -5.40 8.51
N VAL A 98 12.65 -5.75 7.53
CA VAL A 98 13.20 -7.10 7.43
C VAL A 98 14.19 -7.34 8.58
N THR A 99 13.92 -8.35 9.41
CA THR A 99 14.79 -8.74 10.54
C THR A 99 15.52 -10.06 10.32
N ALA A 100 15.16 -10.83 9.30
CA ALA A 100 15.94 -11.99 8.86
C ALA A 100 15.69 -12.30 7.38
N VAL A 101 16.73 -12.76 6.70
CA VAL A 101 16.64 -13.37 5.37
C VAL A 101 16.70 -14.88 5.56
N LEU A 102 15.69 -15.59 5.08
CA LEU A 102 15.52 -17.03 5.25
C LEU A 102 15.79 -17.76 3.93
N GLU A 103 15.84 -19.08 3.99
CA GLU A 103 15.90 -19.93 2.80
C GLU A 103 14.60 -19.86 1.98
N ASP A 104 14.68 -20.26 0.70
CA ASP A 104 13.55 -20.30 -0.25
C ASP A 104 12.86 -18.96 -0.51
N SER A 105 13.63 -17.86 -0.57
CA SER A 105 13.12 -16.51 -0.85
C SER A 105 12.04 -16.06 0.14
N ARG A 106 12.27 -16.36 1.42
CA ARG A 106 11.43 -15.91 2.54
C ARG A 106 12.17 -14.93 3.43
N TYR A 107 11.41 -14.11 4.15
CA TYR A 107 11.95 -13.05 4.99
C TYR A 107 11.10 -12.92 6.26
N SER A 108 11.74 -12.75 7.40
CA SER A 108 11.04 -12.33 8.61
C SER A 108 10.93 -10.82 8.63
N VAL A 109 9.72 -10.30 8.84
CA VAL A 109 9.42 -8.87 8.89
C VAL A 109 8.86 -8.53 10.26
N PHE A 110 9.38 -7.46 10.87
CA PHE A 110 8.92 -6.92 12.13
C PHE A 110 8.04 -5.68 11.91
N PHE A 111 6.85 -5.69 12.50
CA PHE A 111 5.90 -4.59 12.46
C PHE A 111 6.00 -3.77 13.74
N ARG A 112 6.42 -2.51 13.62
CA ARG A 112 6.64 -1.65 14.80
C ARG A 112 5.36 -1.32 15.55
N SER A 113 4.24 -1.18 14.81
CA SER A 113 2.94 -0.81 15.36
C SER A 113 2.35 -1.91 16.26
N SER A 114 2.34 -3.17 15.81
CA SER A 114 1.83 -4.30 16.56
C SER A 114 2.87 -5.03 17.42
N ARG A 115 4.16 -4.76 17.20
CA ARG A 115 5.31 -5.47 17.81
C ARG A 115 5.35 -6.96 17.47
N GLU A 116 4.86 -7.32 16.29
CA GLU A 116 4.85 -8.69 15.79
C GLU A 116 5.98 -8.94 14.80
N GLN A 117 6.38 -10.20 14.69
CA GLN A 117 7.31 -10.67 13.67
C GLN A 117 6.66 -11.84 12.92
N ILE A 118 6.60 -11.73 11.59
CA ILE A 118 5.92 -12.70 10.73
C ILE A 118 6.82 -13.00 9.52
N ASP A 119 6.82 -14.25 9.07
CA ASP A 119 7.55 -14.69 7.88
C ASP A 119 6.70 -14.54 6.62
N PHE A 120 7.27 -13.92 5.59
CA PHE A 120 6.63 -13.71 4.29
C PHE A 120 7.43 -14.31 3.14
N ARG A 121 6.75 -14.64 2.04
CA ARG A 121 7.43 -14.92 0.77
C ARG A 121 7.80 -13.60 0.10
N GLN A 122 8.80 -13.64 -0.77
CA GLN A 122 9.18 -12.51 -1.61
C GLN A 122 7.98 -11.89 -2.36
N SER A 123 7.03 -12.70 -2.84
CA SER A 123 5.85 -12.25 -3.59
C SER A 123 4.90 -11.38 -2.76
N ASP A 124 4.97 -11.50 -1.44
CA ASP A 124 4.09 -10.83 -0.49
C ASP A 124 4.75 -9.57 0.07
N LEU A 125 5.97 -9.25 -0.38
CA LEU A 125 6.73 -8.07 0.00
C LEU A 125 6.95 -7.15 -1.20
N ARG A 126 7.02 -5.86 -0.91
CA ARG A 126 7.53 -4.84 -1.84
C ARG A 126 8.39 -3.84 -1.07
N LEU A 127 9.25 -3.12 -1.78
CA LEU A 127 10.00 -2.02 -1.18
C LEU A 127 9.02 -0.97 -0.63
N HIS A 128 9.22 -0.54 0.62
CA HIS A 128 8.46 0.57 1.16
C HIS A 128 8.80 1.85 0.40
N ARG A 129 7.77 2.60 -0.01
CA ARG A 129 7.92 3.88 -0.72
C ARG A 129 6.92 4.88 -0.18
N GLU A 130 7.36 6.11 0.01
CA GLU A 130 6.51 7.23 0.35
C GLU A 130 6.08 7.99 -0.92
N TRP A 131 4.85 8.49 -0.92
CA TRP A 131 4.37 9.36 -1.99
C TRP A 131 4.49 10.82 -1.56
N VAL A 132 5.59 11.47 -1.96
CA VAL A 132 5.94 12.83 -1.52
C VAL A 132 5.98 13.75 -2.72
N HIS A 133 5.26 14.88 -2.64
CA HIS A 133 5.20 15.91 -3.68
C HIS A 133 4.89 15.41 -5.10
N GLY A 134 4.13 14.33 -5.22
CA GLY A 134 3.75 13.76 -6.51
C GLY A 134 4.80 12.82 -7.13
N LYS A 135 5.74 12.31 -6.33
CA LYS A 135 6.76 11.34 -6.73
C LYS A 135 6.89 10.24 -5.68
N TRP A 136 7.35 9.08 -6.12
CA TRP A 136 7.72 7.99 -5.22
C TRP A 136 9.13 8.21 -4.70
N ASP A 137 9.30 8.05 -3.39
CA ASP A 137 10.59 8.07 -2.72
C ASP A 137 10.77 6.78 -1.89
N PRO A 138 11.80 5.95 -2.14
CA PRO A 138 12.72 6.06 -3.27
C PRO A 138 12.00 5.98 -4.63
N PRO A 139 12.62 6.42 -5.74
CA PRO A 139 12.10 6.22 -7.10
C PRO A 139 12.29 4.76 -7.55
N LEU A 140 11.53 4.31 -8.56
CA LEU A 140 11.71 2.96 -9.11
C LEU A 140 13.12 2.84 -9.71
N ASP A 141 13.87 1.81 -9.32
CA ASP A 141 15.18 1.52 -9.90
C ASP A 141 14.98 0.97 -11.33
N GLU A 142 15.20 1.81 -12.34
CA GLU A 142 15.08 1.43 -13.76
C GLU A 142 16.19 0.48 -14.24
N GLU A 143 17.23 0.24 -13.44
CA GLU A 143 18.43 -0.54 -13.81
C GLU A 143 18.28 -2.08 -13.80
N SER A 144 17.10 -2.62 -13.48
CA SER A 144 16.87 -4.09 -13.50
C SER A 144 16.25 -4.63 -14.81
N GLN A 145 16.20 -3.80 -15.87
CA GLN A 145 15.75 -4.22 -17.21
C GLN A 145 16.85 -4.20 -18.28
N SER A 146 18.14 -4.15 -17.89
CA SER A 146 19.28 -4.25 -18.80
C SER A 146 19.86 -5.66 -18.88
#